data_AF-A0A660MD73-F1
#
_entry.id   AF-A0A660MD73-F1
#
_cell.length_a   1.000
_cell.length_b   1.000
_cell.length_c   1.000
_cell.angle_alpha   90.00
_cell.angle_beta   90.00
_cell.angle_gamma   90.00
#
_symmetry.space_group_name_H-M   'P 1'
#
loop_
_entity.id
_entity.type
_entity.pdbx_description
1 polymer ?
#
loop_
_entity_poly.entity_id
_entity_poly.type
_entity_poly.pdbx_seq_one_letter_code
_entity_poly.pdbx_strand_id
1 'polypeptide(L)' 'MSWHSLIKDIPDYPKAGIIFKDITPLLADGPGFHAAIEEMAQFCEE' A
#
# COMPACT_ATOMS: atom_id res chain seq x y z
N MET A 1 3.49 -12.81 4.79
CA MET A 1 2.97 -12.23 3.54
C MET A 1 3.57 -10.84 3.39
N SER A 2 3.93 -10.41 2.18
CA SER A 2 4.41 -9.04 1.96
C SER A 2 3.24 -8.06 2.00
N TRP A 3 3.37 -6.93 2.70
CA TRP A 3 2.32 -5.92 2.80
C TRP A 3 1.87 -5.38 1.42
N HIS A 4 2.75 -5.46 0.42
CA HIS A 4 2.49 -5.09 -0.97
C HIS A 4 1.29 -5.83 -1.59
N SER A 5 0.99 -7.06 -1.14
CA SER A 5 -0.14 -7.84 -1.68
C SER A 5 -1.51 -7.26 -1.31
N LEU A 6 -1.56 -6.29 -0.39
CA LEU A 6 -2.78 -5.61 0.05
C LEU A 6 -3.09 -4.38 -0.81
N ILE A 7 -2.20 -3.98 -1.71
CA ILE A 7 -2.45 -2.88 -2.65
C ILE A 7 -3.24 -3.42 -3.84
N LYS A 8 -4.35 -2.75 -4.15
CA LYS A 8 -5.20 -3.10 -5.30
C LYS A 8 -4.98 -2.11 -6.43
N ASP A 9 -4.91 -2.63 -7.64
CA ASP A 9 -4.86 -1.81 -8.85
C ASP A 9 -6.28 -1.59 -9.36
N ILE A 10 -6.68 -0.33 -9.48
CA ILE A 10 -7.98 0.08 -10.02
C ILE A 10 -7.72 0.86 -11.33
N PRO A 11 -8.01 0.29 -12.50
CA PRO A 11 -7.82 0.97 -13.77
C PRO A 11 -8.86 2.10 -13.96
N ASP A 12 -8.46 3.12 -14.70
CA ASP A 12 -9.28 4.25 -15.17
C ASP A 12 -9.95 5.09 -14.05
N TYR A 13 -9.31 5.16 -12.88
CA TYR A 13 -9.80 5.94 -11.74
C TYR A 13 -8.79 7.00 -11.27
N PRO A 14 -9.21 8.23 -10.93
CA PRO A 14 -10.56 8.80 -11.10
C PRO A 14 -10.85 9.23 -12.55
N LYS A 15 -9.90 9.07 -13.47
CA LYS A 15 -10.00 9.41 -14.90
C LYS A 15 -9.36 8.30 -15.73
N ALA A 16 -9.81 8.18 -16.98
CA ALA A 16 -9.25 7.22 -17.94
C ALA A 16 -7.73 7.38 -18.10
N GLY A 17 -7.02 6.25 -18.21
CA GLY A 17 -5.57 6.18 -18.33
C GLY A 17 -4.80 6.18 -17.01
N ILE A 18 -5.47 6.31 -15.86
CA ILE A 18 -4.83 6.24 -14.53
C ILE A 18 -5.01 4.85 -13.94
N ILE A 19 -3.94 4.25 -13.41
CA ILE A 19 -4.04 3.08 -12.52
C ILE A 19 -3.96 3.60 -11.08
N PHE A 20 -5.08 3.63 -10.39
CA PHE A 20 -5.14 4.02 -9.00
C PHE A 20 -4.66 2.87 -8.11
N LYS A 21 -3.74 3.16 -7.20
CA LYS A 21 -3.26 2.22 -6.19
C LYS A 21 -4.09 2.39 -4.93
N ASP A 22 -5.06 1.51 -4.75
CA ASP A 22 -5.92 1.50 -3.57
C ASP A 22 -5.20 0.81 -2.40
N ILE A 23 -4.81 1.63 -1.42
CA ILE A 23 -4.18 1.20 -0.17
C ILE A 23 -5.18 0.92 0.96
N THR A 24 -6.48 1.08 0.72
CA THR A 24 -7.49 0.88 1.78
C THR A 24 -7.46 -0.53 2.39
N PRO A 25 -7.16 -1.63 1.66
CA PRO A 25 -7.02 -2.94 2.29
C PRO A 25 -5.77 -3.04 3.18
N LEU A 26 -4.69 -2.34 2.83
CA LEU A 26 -3.50 -2.25 3.67
C LEU A 26 -3.82 -1.52 4.98
N LEU A 27 -4.52 -0.38 4.91
CA LEU A 27 -4.91 0.40 6.09
C LEU A 27 -5.87 -0.36 7.03
N ALA A 28 -6.69 -1.26 6.48
CA ALA A 28 -7.60 -2.10 7.25
C ALA A 28 -6.91 -3.30 7.92
N ASP A 29 -5.73 -3.71 7.43
CA ASP A 29 -4.96 -4.84 7.96
C ASP A 29 -3.87 -4.35 8.92
N GLY A 30 -4.10 -4.49 10.23
CA GLY A 30 -3.16 -4.03 11.26
C GLY A 30 -1.74 -4.58 11.10
N PRO A 31 -1.54 -5.91 10.92
CA PRO A 31 -0.20 -6.49 10.74
C PRO A 31 0.50 -6.00 9.46
N GLY A 32 -0.21 -5.93 8.34
CA GLY A 32 0.32 -5.46 7.07
C GLY A 32 0.69 -3.98 7.12
N PHE A 33 -0.14 -3.14 7.73
CA PHE A 33 0.16 -1.72 7.90
C PHE A 33 1.39 -1.50 8.80
N HIS A 34 1.48 -2.24 9.91
CA HIS A 34 2.66 -2.18 10.78
C HIS A 34 3.94 -2.55 10.02
N ALA A 35 3.92 -3.63 9.22
CA ALA A 35 5.08 -4.05 8.43
C ALA A 35 5.52 -2.98 7.41
N ALA A 36 4.57 -2.29 6.76
CA ALA A 36 4.88 -1.20 5.83
C ALA A 36 5.53 0.01 6.52
N ILE A 37 5.06 0.36 7.72
CA ILE A 37 5.62 1.47 8.51
C ILE A 37 7.01 1.11 9.04
N GLU A 38 7.24 -0.13 9.48
CA GLU A 38 8.54 -0.59 9.96
C GLU A 38 9.60 -0.48 8.84
N GLU A 39 9.28 -0.95 7.64
CA GLU A 39 10.18 -0.84 6.48
C GLU A 39 10.50 0.63 6.12
N MET A 40 9.50 1.51 6.19
CA MET A 40 9.68 2.95 5.98
C MET A 40 10.55 3.59 7.08
N ALA A 41 10.35 3.23 8.34
CA ALA A 41 11.12 3.74 9.47
C ALA A 41 12.59 3.32 9.34
N GLN A 42 12.84 2.04 9.06
CA GLN A 42 14.18 1.50 8.85
C GLN A 42 14.91 2.26 7.74
N PHE A 43 14.24 2.53 6.60
CA PHE A 43 14.83 3.29 5.50
C PHE A 43 15.24 4.72 5.90
N CYS A 44 14.57 5.34 6.87
CA CYS A 44 14.92 6.69 7.33
C CYS A 44 16.06 6.72 8.37
N GLU A 45 16.40 5.57 8.97
CA GLU A 45 17.52 5.45 9.91
C GLU A 45 18.87 5.22 9.20
N GLU A 46 18.84 4.89 7.91
CA GLU A 46 20.00 4.73 7.01
C GLU A 46 20.37 6.04 6.29
#